data_AF-A0A7X6VL03-F1
#
_entry.id   AF-A0A7X6VL03-F1
#
_cell.length_a   1.000
_cell.length_b   1.000
_cell.length_c   1.000
_cell.angle_alpha   90.00
_cell.angle_beta   90.00
_cell.angle_gamma   90.00
#
_symmetry.space_group_name_H-M   'P 1'
#
loop_
_entity.id
_entity.type
_entity.pdbx_description
1 polymer ?
#
loop_
_entity_poly.entity_id
_entity_poly.type
_entity_poly.pdbx_seq_one_letter_code
_entity_poly.pdbx_strand_id
1 'polypeptide(L)'
;MSTFIYTSDDGVDFIGSNTMLGNTEIGLASEMYRETVLKRILEPIGRFYDYIILDCQPSIGIITINALAAADEIIIPVQANDFFCLDGLTNLMKYIKITQTHINPSLHIAGILITKYSAHTNISKLVCRTVYE
;
A
#
# COMPACT_ATOMS: atom_id res chain seq x y z
N MET A 1 12.88 -15.06 -16.50
CA MET A 1 12.06 -14.51 -15.40
C MET A 1 12.91 -13.89 -14.28
N SER A 2 14.23 -14.09 -14.27
CA SER A 2 15.17 -13.58 -13.26
C SER A 2 15.73 -12.16 -13.53
N THR A 3 15.25 -11.45 -14.55
CA THR A 3 15.95 -10.25 -15.04
C THR A 3 15.72 -8.98 -14.19
N PHE A 4 14.74 -8.99 -13.27
CA PHE A 4 14.32 -7.79 -12.53
C PHE A 4 14.21 -7.98 -11.02
N ILE A 5 14.60 -9.15 -10.49
CA ILE A 5 14.67 -9.42 -9.05
C ILE A 5 16.14 -9.34 -8.66
N TYR A 6 16.45 -8.45 -7.72
CA TYR A 6 17.78 -8.25 -7.17
C TYR A 6 17.81 -8.72 -5.72
N THR A 7 18.96 -9.16 -5.25
CA THR A 7 19.13 -9.63 -3.87
C THR A 7 20.07 -8.67 -3.13
N SER A 8 19.66 -8.20 -1.94
CA SER A 8 20.51 -7.40 -1.07
C SER A 8 21.55 -8.26 -0.35
N ASP A 9 22.58 -7.61 0.22
CA ASP A 9 23.59 -8.30 1.04
C ASP A 9 23.00 -9.00 2.28
N ASP A 10 21.86 -8.51 2.77
CA ASP A 10 21.11 -9.08 3.89
C ASP A 10 20.20 -10.27 3.47
N GLY A 11 20.23 -10.67 2.19
CA GLY A 11 19.44 -11.80 1.66
C GLY A 11 17.98 -11.46 1.38
N VAL A 12 17.64 -10.18 1.19
CA VAL A 12 16.28 -9.75 0.82
C VAL A 12 16.20 -9.54 -0.68
N ASP A 13 15.27 -10.23 -1.32
CA ASP A 13 14.95 -9.99 -2.73
C ASP A 13 14.06 -8.76 -2.89
N PHE A 14 14.35 -7.94 -3.90
CA PHE A 14 13.59 -6.73 -4.20
C PHE A 14 13.44 -6.49 -5.69
N ILE A 15 12.34 -5.84 -6.05
CA ILE A 15 12.08 -5.32 -7.39
C ILE A 15 12.17 -3.79 -7.29
N GLY A 16 13.19 -3.22 -7.95
CA GLY A 16 13.38 -1.77 -7.97
C GLY A 16 12.28 -1.06 -8.76
N SER A 17 11.89 0.13 -8.30
CA SER A 17 11.06 1.07 -9.07
C SER A 17 11.93 2.13 -9.73
N ASN A 18 11.40 2.77 -10.77
CA ASN A 18 12.03 3.93 -11.40
C ASN A 18 10.96 4.92 -11.87
N THR A 19 11.39 6.04 -12.44
CA THR A 19 10.48 7.11 -12.90
C THR A 19 9.50 6.66 -13.99
N MET A 20 9.77 5.56 -14.70
CA MET A 20 8.83 5.00 -15.69
C MET A 20 7.59 4.38 -15.05
N LEU A 21 7.64 4.03 -13.77
CA LEU A 21 6.45 3.54 -13.06
C LEU A 21 5.33 4.59 -13.06
N GLY A 22 5.66 5.88 -12.91
CA GLY A 22 4.68 6.96 -13.03
C GLY A 22 4.03 7.03 -14.43
N ASN A 23 4.80 6.76 -15.49
CA ASN A 23 4.27 6.70 -16.86
C ASN A 23 3.40 5.45 -17.10
N THR A 24 3.53 4.42 -16.26
CA THR A 24 2.77 3.17 -16.38
C THR A 24 1.29 3.41 -16.07
N GLU A 25 0.92 4.46 -15.32
CA GLU A 25 -0.48 4.82 -15.08
C GLU A 25 -1.24 5.07 -16.40
N ILE A 26 -0.60 5.73 -17.37
CA ILE A 26 -1.19 6.01 -18.69
C ILE A 26 -1.37 4.71 -19.46
N GLY A 27 -0.37 3.81 -19.43
CA GLY A 27 -0.46 2.50 -20.08
C GLY A 27 -1.57 1.64 -19.51
N LEU A 28 -1.68 1.60 -18.18
CA LEU A 28 -2.73 0.86 -17.47
C LEU A 28 -4.13 1.38 -17.78
N ALA A 29 -4.30 2.64 -18.20
CA ALA A 29 -5.63 3.18 -18.49
C ALA A 29 -6.36 2.40 -19.60
N SER A 30 -5.62 1.83 -20.55
CA SER A 30 -6.14 1.06 -21.69
C SER A 30 -6.14 -0.46 -21.46
N GLU A 31 -5.57 -0.94 -20.36
CA GLU A 31 -5.45 -2.37 -20.07
C GLU A 31 -6.77 -2.97 -19.60
N MET A 32 -7.05 -4.18 -20.05
CA MET A 32 -8.18 -4.95 -19.52
C MET A 32 -7.83 -5.46 -18.13
N TYR A 33 -8.78 -5.31 -17.19
CA TYR A 33 -8.56 -5.65 -15.77
C TYR A 33 -7.32 -4.94 -15.21
N ARG A 34 -7.17 -3.65 -15.55
CA ARG A 34 -6.03 -2.80 -15.18
C ARG A 34 -5.79 -2.70 -13.67
N GLU A 35 -6.82 -2.91 -12.86
CA GLU A 35 -6.77 -2.86 -11.40
C GLU A 35 -6.07 -4.09 -10.78
N THR A 36 -5.94 -5.19 -11.53
CA THR A 36 -5.39 -6.46 -11.03
C THR A 36 -4.13 -6.91 -11.77
N VAL A 37 -3.49 -6.00 -12.52
CA VAL A 37 -2.27 -6.29 -13.28
C VAL A 37 -1.16 -6.77 -12.35
N LEU A 38 -0.90 -6.06 -11.25
CA LEU A 38 0.13 -6.46 -10.29
C LEU A 38 -0.18 -7.82 -9.66
N LYS A 39 -1.44 -8.08 -9.29
CA LYS A 39 -1.87 -9.38 -8.73
C LYS A 39 -1.50 -10.54 -9.65
N ARG A 40 -1.80 -10.42 -10.95
CA ARG A 40 -1.46 -11.44 -11.96
C ARG A 40 0.05 -11.62 -12.17
N ILE A 41 0.82 -10.53 -12.02
CA ILE A 41 2.30 -10.59 -12.09
C ILE A 41 2.87 -11.33 -10.87
N LEU A 42 2.31 -11.11 -9.68
CA LEU A 42 2.81 -11.68 -8.44
C LEU A 42 2.36 -13.14 -8.21
N GLU A 43 1.20 -13.54 -8.71
CA GLU A 43 0.64 -14.89 -8.55
C GLU A 43 1.64 -16.04 -8.82
N PRO A 44 2.41 -16.09 -9.93
CA PRO A 44 3.35 -17.18 -10.18
C PRO A 44 4.58 -17.18 -9.24
N ILE A 45 4.90 -16.03 -8.63
CA ILE A 45 6.07 -15.89 -7.75
C ILE A 45 5.73 -15.96 -6.25
N GLY A 46 4.46 -15.77 -5.88
CA GLY A 46 4.02 -15.79 -4.49
C GLY A 46 4.42 -17.06 -3.73
N ARG A 47 4.47 -18.20 -4.41
CA ARG A 47 4.90 -19.49 -3.81
C ARG A 47 6.38 -19.58 -3.42
N PHE A 48 7.21 -18.62 -3.83
CA PHE A 48 8.65 -18.62 -3.52
C PHE A 48 9.01 -17.76 -2.32
N TYR A 49 8.06 -17.00 -1.78
CA TYR A 49 8.29 -16.08 -0.68
C TYR A 49 7.26 -16.31 0.41
N ASP A 50 7.70 -16.33 1.67
CA ASP A 50 6.78 -16.36 2.81
C ASP A 50 6.00 -15.04 2.94
N TYR A 51 6.64 -13.92 2.57
CA TYR A 51 6.07 -12.58 2.60
C TYR A 51 6.51 -11.74 1.41
N ILE A 52 5.59 -10.95 0.86
CA ILE A 52 5.87 -9.92 -0.14
C ILE A 52 5.38 -8.58 0.43
N ILE A 53 6.28 -7.61 0.55
CA ILE A 53 5.96 -6.26 1.04
C ILE A 53 5.82 -5.32 -0.17
N LEU A 54 4.67 -4.65 -0.26
CA LEU A 54 4.39 -3.66 -1.31
C LEU A 54 4.48 -2.25 -0.73
N ASP A 55 5.57 -1.54 -1.02
CA ASP A 55 5.70 -0.12 -0.66
C ASP A 55 4.95 0.77 -1.65
N CYS A 56 3.98 1.52 -1.15
CA CYS A 56 3.04 2.27 -1.98
C CYS A 56 3.35 3.76 -1.97
N GLN A 57 3.20 4.40 -3.13
CA GLN A 57 3.26 5.85 -3.25
C GLN A 57 2.19 6.54 -2.39
N PRO A 58 2.40 7.78 -1.91
CA PRO A 58 1.44 8.50 -1.06
C PRO A 58 0.15 8.90 -1.78
N SER A 59 0.13 8.85 -3.11
CA SER A 59 -1.01 9.22 -3.94
C SER A 59 -1.96 8.04 -4.15
N ILE A 60 -3.26 8.30 -4.15
CA ILE A 60 -4.27 7.29 -4.47
C ILE A 60 -4.50 7.32 -5.98
N GLY A 61 -3.99 6.32 -6.68
CA GLY A 61 -4.06 6.17 -8.13
C GLY A 61 -4.12 4.69 -8.53
N ILE A 62 -4.04 4.42 -9.84
CA ILE A 62 -4.18 3.05 -10.36
C ILE A 62 -3.06 2.12 -9.86
N ILE A 63 -1.86 2.64 -9.59
CA ILE A 63 -0.76 1.87 -8.99
C ILE A 63 -1.11 1.42 -7.58
N THR A 64 -1.63 2.33 -6.75
CA THR A 64 -2.04 2.03 -5.37
C THR A 64 -3.20 1.04 -5.35
N ILE A 65 -4.18 1.17 -6.26
CA ILE A 65 -5.25 0.18 -6.41
C ILE A 65 -4.69 -1.20 -6.79
N ASN A 66 -3.69 -1.26 -7.67
CA ASN A 66 -3.03 -2.52 -8.02
C ASN A 66 -2.34 -3.18 -6.80
N ALA A 67 -1.70 -2.38 -5.95
CA ALA A 67 -1.11 -2.88 -4.71
C ALA A 67 -2.19 -3.44 -3.77
N LEU A 68 -3.28 -2.71 -3.54
CA LEU A 68 -4.41 -3.17 -2.72
C LEU A 68 -5.09 -4.42 -3.31
N ALA A 69 -5.14 -4.52 -4.64
CA ALA A 69 -5.73 -5.68 -5.31
C ALA A 69 -4.88 -6.95 -5.17
N ALA A 70 -3.56 -6.78 -5.05
CA ALA A 70 -2.59 -7.86 -4.93
C ALA A 70 -2.30 -8.26 -3.47
N ALA A 71 -2.49 -7.34 -2.51
CA ALA A 71 -2.18 -7.58 -1.10
C ALA A 71 -3.23 -8.46 -0.41
N ASP A 72 -2.76 -9.28 0.53
CA ASP A 72 -3.62 -10.00 1.48
C ASP A 72 -4.03 -9.08 2.64
N GLU A 73 -3.08 -8.32 3.18
CA GLU A 73 -3.31 -7.39 4.28
C GLU A 73 -2.69 -6.00 4.00
N ILE A 74 -3.24 -4.97 4.65
CA ILE A 74 -2.67 -3.62 4.63
C ILE A 74 -2.34 -3.10 6.04
N ILE A 75 -1.15 -2.52 6.18
CA ILE A 75 -0.77 -1.69 7.33
C ILE A 75 -0.88 -0.22 6.91
N ILE A 76 -1.58 0.59 7.71
CA ILE A 76 -1.81 2.00 7.40
C ILE A 76 -0.92 2.88 8.29
N PRO A 77 0.15 3.50 7.76
CA PRO A 77 0.96 4.43 8.54
C PRO A 77 0.26 5.79 8.68
N VAL A 78 0.11 6.27 9.93
CA VAL A 78 -0.51 7.58 10.24
C VAL A 78 0.50 8.44 10.99
N GLN A 79 0.75 9.66 10.51
CA GLN A 79 1.69 10.60 11.15
C GLN A 79 0.98 11.40 12.25
N ALA A 80 1.46 11.29 13.48
CA ALA A 80 0.81 11.91 14.64
C ALA A 80 1.17 13.39 14.87
N ASN A 81 1.98 14.00 14.01
CA ASN A 81 2.42 15.39 14.18
C ASN A 81 1.49 16.42 13.49
N ASP A 82 0.47 15.96 12.77
CA ASP A 82 -0.43 16.80 11.99
C ASP A 82 -1.86 16.25 12.04
N PHE A 83 -2.86 17.12 12.21
CA PHE A 83 -4.27 16.72 12.23
C PHE A 83 -4.79 16.33 10.83
N PHE A 84 -4.16 16.84 9.76
CA PHE A 84 -4.52 16.48 8.38
C PHE A 84 -4.34 14.99 8.08
N CYS A 85 -3.62 14.24 8.93
CA CYS A 85 -3.51 12.80 8.80
C CYS A 85 -4.86 12.07 8.94
N LEU A 86 -5.82 12.63 9.68
CA LEU A 86 -7.14 12.03 9.90
C LEU A 86 -8.03 12.13 8.65
N ASP A 87 -7.94 13.25 7.93
CA ASP A 87 -8.60 13.42 6.63
C ASP A 87 -8.01 12.46 5.59
N GLY A 88 -6.68 12.33 5.58
CA GLY A 88 -5.96 11.36 4.74
C GLY A 88 -6.37 9.92 5.03
N LEU A 89 -6.47 9.55 6.31
CA LEU A 89 -6.93 8.24 6.76
C LEU A 89 -8.36 7.98 6.30
N THR A 90 -9.27 8.93 6.50
CA THR A 90 -10.68 8.82 6.09
C THR A 90 -10.81 8.58 4.59
N ASN A 91 -10.03 9.33 3.79
CA ASN A 91 -9.98 9.14 2.35
C ASN A 91 -9.46 7.74 1.98
N LEU A 92 -8.33 7.32 2.55
CA LEU A 92 -7.77 5.99 2.29
C LEU A 92 -8.77 4.87 2.61
N MET A 93 -9.45 4.95 3.76
CA MET A 93 -10.46 3.98 4.18
C MET A 93 -11.59 3.82 3.15
N LYS A 94 -12.01 4.92 2.50
CA LYS A 94 -12.99 4.87 1.41
C LYS A 94 -12.50 4.02 0.23
N TYR A 95 -11.24 4.20 -0.19
CA TYR A 95 -10.67 3.44 -1.31
C TYR A 95 -10.41 1.98 -0.96
N ILE A 96 -9.97 1.69 0.26
CA ILE A 96 -9.85 0.31 0.77
C ILE A 96 -11.23 -0.36 0.70
N LYS A 97 -12.30 0.31 1.15
CA LYS A 97 -13.65 -0.27 1.13
C LYS A 97 -14.15 -0.54 -0.29
N ILE A 98 -13.89 0.38 -1.22
CA ILE A 98 -14.23 0.19 -2.65
C ILE A 98 -13.46 -1.03 -3.20
N THR A 99 -12.17 -1.14 -2.89
CA THR A 99 -11.32 -2.24 -3.36
C THR A 99 -11.79 -3.57 -2.79
N GLN A 100 -12.08 -3.65 -1.49
CA GLN A 100 -12.65 -4.83 -0.85
C GLN A 100 -13.97 -5.28 -1.50
N THR A 101 -14.82 -4.32 -1.88
CA THR A 101 -16.14 -4.63 -2.42
C THR A 101 -16.09 -5.11 -3.87
N HIS A 102 -15.21 -4.55 -4.69
CA HIS A 102 -15.26 -4.72 -6.15
C HIS A 102 -14.07 -5.47 -6.75
N ILE A 103 -12.93 -5.54 -6.05
CA ILE A 103 -11.66 -5.97 -6.65
C ILE A 103 -11.01 -7.11 -5.84
N ASN A 104 -10.86 -6.93 -4.53
CA ASN A 104 -10.16 -7.87 -3.67
C ASN A 104 -10.90 -8.11 -2.34
N PRO A 105 -11.92 -8.98 -2.31
CA PRO A 105 -12.72 -9.25 -1.12
C PRO A 105 -11.95 -9.87 0.05
N SER A 106 -10.78 -10.46 -0.19
CA SER A 106 -9.93 -11.03 0.86
C SER A 106 -9.01 -10.00 1.52
N LEU A 107 -8.91 -8.77 1.00
CA LEU A 107 -8.08 -7.73 1.60
C LEU A 107 -8.63 -7.35 2.98
N HIS A 108 -7.80 -7.39 4.02
CA HIS A 108 -8.14 -6.84 5.33
C HIS A 108 -7.07 -5.90 5.87
N ILE A 109 -7.48 -5.08 6.83
CA ILE A 109 -6.58 -4.13 7.50
C ILE A 109 -5.91 -4.89 8.65
N ALA A 110 -4.58 -5.08 8.54
CA ALA A 110 -3.78 -5.67 9.60
C ALA A 110 -3.70 -4.75 10.82
N GLY A 111 -3.62 -3.44 10.58
CA GLY A 111 -3.66 -2.44 11.63
C GLY A 111 -3.24 -1.05 11.16
N ILE A 112 -3.39 -0.10 12.07
CA ILE A 112 -2.90 1.27 11.89
C ILE A 112 -1.60 1.41 12.68
N LEU A 113 -0.54 1.88 12.01
CA LEU A 113 0.75 2.15 12.61
C LEU A 113 0.90 3.65 12.85
N ILE A 114 0.86 4.07 14.11
CA ILE A 114 1.16 5.46 14.46
C ILE A 114 2.66 5.71 14.30
N THR A 115 3.00 6.72 13.51
CA THR A 115 4.37 7.14 13.20
C THR A 115 4.64 8.57 13.66
N LYS A 116 5.92 8.90 13.90
CA LYS A 116 6.36 10.23 14.37
C LYS A 116 5.63 10.73 15.63
N TYR A 117 5.23 9.81 16.51
CA TYR A 117 4.57 10.13 17.76
C TYR A 117 5.51 10.87 18.72
N SER A 118 5.02 11.93 19.35
CA SER A 118 5.71 12.61 20.46
C SER A 118 4.78 12.75 21.67
N ALA A 119 5.19 12.19 22.81
CA ALA A 119 4.45 12.31 24.07
C ALA A 119 4.40 13.76 24.62
N HIS A 120 5.13 14.69 24.01
CA HIS A 120 5.18 16.09 24.43
C HIS A 120 4.22 16.99 23.65
N THR A 121 3.62 16.51 22.55
CA THR A 121 2.70 17.32 21.75
C THR A 121 1.26 16.89 22.01
N ASN A 122 0.37 17.88 22.16
CA ASN A 122 -1.06 17.62 22.31
C ASN A 122 -1.65 17.01 21.04
N ILE A 123 -1.14 17.40 19.86
CA ILE A 123 -1.59 16.86 18.56
C ILE A 123 -1.31 15.36 18.47
N SER A 124 -0.11 14.88 18.85
CA SER A 124 0.18 13.45 18.78
C SER A 124 -0.66 12.61 19.73
N LYS A 125 -0.93 13.13 20.93
CA LYS A 125 -1.86 12.49 21.87
C LYS A 125 -3.28 12.43 21.32
N LEU A 126 -3.75 13.52 20.70
CA LEU A 126 -5.08 13.60 20.11
C LEU A 126 -5.23 12.63 18.95
N VAL A 127 -4.32 12.65 17.97
CA VAL A 127 -4.36 11.73 16.82
C VAL A 127 -4.36 10.27 17.29
N CYS A 128 -3.44 9.92 18.19
CA CYS A 128 -3.36 8.56 18.72
C CYS A 128 -4.66 8.14 19.41
N ARG A 129 -5.28 9.04 20.19
CA ARG A 129 -6.55 8.79 20.84
C ARG A 129 -7.67 8.58 19.81
N THR A 130 -7.80 9.48 18.84
CA THR A 130 -8.85 9.42 17.80
C THR A 130 -8.77 8.18 16.92
N VAL A 131 -7.58 7.62 16.70
CA VAL A 131 -7.38 6.43 15.86
C VAL A 131 -7.76 5.12 16.58
N TYR A 132 -7.58 5.05 17.90
CA TYR A 132 -7.79 3.83 18.69
C TYR A 132 -9.02 3.86 19.59
N GLU A 133 -9.81 4.94 19.55
CA GLU A 133 -11.17 5.03 20.14
C GLU A 133 -12.24 4.63 19.11
#